data_AF-A0A519EI80-F1
#
_entry.id   AF-A0A519EI80-F1
#
_cell.length_a   1.000
_cell.length_b   1.000
_cell.length_c   1.000
_cell.angle_alpha   90.00
_cell.angle_beta   90.00
_cell.angle_gamma   90.00
#
_symmetry.space_group_name_H-M   'P 1'
#
loop_
_entity.id
_entity.type
_entity.pdbx_description
1 polymer ?
#
loop_
_entity_poly.entity_id
_entity_poly.type
_entity_poly.pdbx_seq_one_letter_code
_entity_poly.pdbx_strand_id
1 'polypeptide(L)'
;SCVGGNVAMNAGGKKAVLWGTALDNLASWRMVTPQAEWLEVTRVGHNLGKIHDVDSAVFDLQYFAADGKMKLRSERLEIAGRTFRKEGLGKDVTDKFLSGLPGIQKEGCDGLITSCRWVVHKMPAHTRTVCLEFFGNAKDAVPSIVEIKDFMFAEQKRSGVLLAGLEHLDDRYLKAVGYATKSKKHGGLPKMVLFGDIAGHDADAVARVTSEVVRIANSRSGEGFIAISPEARKKFWLDRKRTAAISRHTNAFKINEDVVIPLPRMAEYTDGIERINIELSLQNKLAFADALEAFFARGNLPLGKTDDANDIPSAELLEDRVAQAIALVQDVRALWAGWLQDVDALFPQLQDHSLRASWKTQIRAPLQQIFSGAEFAPILAECNAIHQRVLKGRVWVALHMHAGDGNVHTNLPVNSDNYEMLQTAHAAVVRIMALARSLDGVISGEHGIGITKLEFLSDAELQPFTDYKQRVDPEGRFNKGKLLRADTPASHGLHADLTNAYTPSFGLMGHESLIMQQSDIGA
;
A
#
# COMPACT_ATOMS: atom_id res chain seq x y z
N SER A 1 16.72 5.74 6.47
CA SER A 1 16.69 6.81 5.46
C SER A 1 17.84 7.76 5.75
N CYS A 2 18.54 8.21 4.70
CA CYS A 2 19.55 9.28 4.76
C CYS A 2 19.13 10.42 3.84
N VAL A 3 19.73 11.59 4.00
CA VAL A 3 19.33 12.78 3.22
C VAL A 3 19.57 12.57 1.72
N GLY A 4 20.70 11.98 1.32
CA GLY A 4 20.96 11.64 -0.09
C GLY A 4 19.94 10.66 -0.67
N GLY A 5 19.45 9.69 0.11
CA GLY A 5 18.36 8.80 -0.29
C GLY A 5 17.05 9.54 -0.51
N ASN A 6 16.72 10.53 0.34
CA ASN A 6 15.52 11.35 0.16
C ASN A 6 15.57 12.17 -1.14
N VAL A 7 16.75 12.68 -1.51
CA VAL A 7 16.98 13.38 -2.78
C VAL A 7 16.87 12.40 -3.96
N ALA A 8 17.56 11.26 -3.89
CA ALA A 8 17.57 10.24 -4.94
C ALA A 8 16.18 9.66 -5.26
N MET A 9 15.28 9.64 -4.28
CA MET A 9 13.91 9.12 -4.42
C MET A 9 12.86 10.23 -4.60
N ASN A 10 13.25 11.50 -4.47
CA ASN A 10 12.34 12.63 -4.22
C ASN A 10 11.29 12.33 -3.13
N ALA A 11 11.78 11.90 -1.97
CA ALA A 11 10.94 11.39 -0.90
C ALA A 11 9.86 12.40 -0.47
N GLY A 12 8.66 11.88 -0.24
CA GLY A 12 7.55 12.59 0.38
C GLY A 12 7.41 12.29 1.86
N GLY A 13 6.16 12.33 2.33
CA GLY A 13 5.75 11.87 3.64
C GLY A 13 4.51 12.60 4.13
N LYS A 14 4.19 12.43 5.43
CA LYS A 14 2.99 12.99 6.07
C LYS A 14 2.82 14.51 5.87
N LYS A 15 3.92 15.25 5.84
CA LYS A 15 3.90 16.73 5.73
C LYS A 15 3.94 17.22 4.29
N ALA A 16 3.90 16.33 3.29
CA ALA A 16 3.98 16.72 1.89
C ALA A 16 2.74 17.51 1.42
N VAL A 17 1.57 17.29 2.06
CA VAL A 17 0.40 18.17 1.86
C VAL A 17 0.74 19.64 2.11
N LEU A 18 1.61 19.91 3.09
CA LEU A 18 2.02 21.24 3.49
C LEU A 18 3.24 21.73 2.71
N TRP A 19 4.36 21.01 2.78
CA TRP A 19 5.66 21.46 2.24
C TRP A 19 6.11 20.75 0.96
N GLY A 20 5.31 19.82 0.44
CA GLY A 20 5.70 19.01 -0.71
C GLY A 20 6.76 17.94 -0.39
N THR A 21 7.40 17.49 -1.45
CA THR A 21 8.46 16.47 -1.53
C THR A 21 9.85 17.04 -1.23
N ALA A 22 10.87 16.19 -1.32
CA ALA A 22 12.27 16.59 -1.17
C ALA A 22 12.65 17.76 -2.12
N LEU A 23 12.33 17.64 -3.41
CA LEU A 23 12.67 18.64 -4.43
C LEU A 23 12.04 20.00 -4.14
N ASP A 24 10.83 20.01 -3.57
CA ASP A 24 10.13 21.24 -3.20
C ASP A 24 10.91 22.08 -2.17
N ASN A 25 11.83 21.47 -1.43
CA ASN A 25 12.57 22.09 -0.31
C ASN A 25 14.09 22.13 -0.51
N LEU A 26 14.61 21.68 -1.66
CA LEU A 26 16.04 21.70 -1.95
C LEU A 26 16.46 23.07 -2.52
N ALA A 27 17.39 23.73 -1.85
CA ALA A 27 18.04 24.93 -2.35
C ALA A 27 19.24 24.58 -3.24
N SER A 28 20.03 23.58 -2.85
CA SER A 28 21.10 23.03 -3.69
C SER A 28 21.50 21.62 -3.26
N TRP A 29 22.16 20.88 -4.15
CA TRP A 29 22.84 19.63 -3.82
C TRP A 29 24.12 19.45 -4.60
N ARG A 30 25.04 18.67 -4.03
CA ARG A 30 26.30 18.28 -4.66
C ARG A 30 26.35 16.77 -4.80
N MET A 31 26.83 16.32 -5.96
CA MET A 31 26.95 14.92 -6.29
C MET A 31 28.23 14.63 -7.09
N VAL A 32 28.60 13.35 -7.13
CA VAL A 32 29.65 12.83 -8.02
C VAL A 32 28.98 12.15 -9.20
N THR A 33 29.36 12.52 -10.42
CA THR A 33 28.84 11.96 -11.67
C THR A 33 29.56 10.66 -12.05
N PRO A 34 29.06 9.91 -13.05
CA PRO A 34 29.71 8.68 -13.53
C PRO A 34 31.10 8.87 -14.16
N GLN A 35 31.45 10.10 -14.53
CA GLN A 35 32.75 10.51 -15.07
C GLN A 35 33.73 10.94 -13.96
N ALA A 36 33.38 10.72 -12.68
CA ALA A 36 34.14 11.21 -11.52
C ALA A 36 34.29 12.75 -11.47
N GLU A 37 33.32 13.47 -12.05
CA GLU A 37 33.21 14.91 -11.94
C GLU A 37 32.35 15.27 -10.72
N TRP A 38 32.65 16.40 -10.09
CA TRP A 38 31.73 16.99 -9.12
C TRP A 38 30.68 17.81 -9.85
N LEU A 39 29.42 17.64 -9.47
CA LEU A 39 28.30 18.45 -9.93
C LEU A 39 27.65 19.14 -8.73
N GLU A 40 27.58 20.47 -8.79
CA GLU A 40 26.75 21.27 -7.89
C GLU A 40 25.53 21.79 -8.65
N VAL A 41 24.34 21.47 -8.15
CA VAL A 41 23.05 21.92 -8.68
C VAL A 41 22.44 22.90 -7.69
N THR A 42 22.12 24.12 -8.16
CA THR A 42 21.53 25.18 -7.34
C THR A 42 20.20 25.62 -7.92
N ARG A 43 19.13 25.60 -7.11
CA ARG A 43 17.82 26.11 -7.50
C ARG A 43 17.81 27.64 -7.40
N VAL A 44 17.58 28.31 -8.53
CA VAL A 44 17.53 29.77 -8.62
C VAL A 44 16.10 30.25 -8.35
N GLY A 45 15.96 31.29 -7.53
CA GLY A 45 14.65 31.90 -7.27
C GLY A 45 13.65 30.96 -6.58
N HIS A 46 14.11 30.15 -5.61
CA HIS A 46 13.25 29.21 -4.90
C HIS A 46 12.01 29.89 -4.30
N ASN A 47 10.81 29.43 -4.68
CA ASN A 47 9.52 30.04 -4.34
C ASN A 47 9.02 29.80 -2.90
N LEU A 48 9.83 29.18 -2.04
CA LEU A 48 9.45 28.71 -0.69
C LEU A 48 8.13 27.91 -0.63
N GLY A 49 7.72 27.29 -1.74
CA GLY A 49 6.48 26.55 -1.89
C GLY A 49 6.70 25.33 -2.79
N LYS A 50 5.60 24.76 -3.30
CA LYS A 50 5.69 23.58 -4.16
C LYS A 50 6.22 24.01 -5.54
N ILE A 51 7.11 23.20 -6.10
CA ILE A 51 7.82 23.50 -7.35
C ILE A 51 6.91 23.51 -8.58
N HIS A 52 5.76 22.85 -8.50
CA HIS A 52 4.79 22.84 -9.60
C HIS A 52 3.87 24.07 -9.62
N ASP A 53 3.89 24.89 -8.57
CA ASP A 53 3.07 26.11 -8.49
C ASP A 53 3.70 27.29 -9.25
N VAL A 54 4.95 27.17 -9.72
CA VAL A 54 5.61 28.20 -10.53
C VAL A 54 5.50 27.88 -12.01
N ASP A 55 5.48 28.91 -12.85
CA ASP A 55 5.50 28.71 -14.32
C ASP A 55 6.76 27.96 -14.76
N SER A 56 7.90 28.32 -14.17
CA SER A 56 9.21 27.79 -14.51
C SER A 56 10.12 27.72 -13.29
N ALA A 57 10.83 26.60 -13.13
CA ALA A 57 11.86 26.39 -12.12
C ALA A 57 13.24 26.32 -12.79
N VAL A 58 14.18 27.11 -12.29
CA VAL A 58 15.50 27.28 -12.89
C VAL A 58 16.57 26.66 -11.99
N PHE A 59 17.49 25.91 -12.59
CA PHE A 59 18.61 25.27 -11.92
C PHE A 59 19.92 25.61 -12.62
N ASP A 60 20.89 26.11 -11.84
CA ASP A 60 22.25 26.31 -12.32
C ASP A 60 23.08 25.07 -11.96
N LEU A 61 23.68 24.46 -12.97
CA LEU A 61 24.50 23.26 -12.86
C LEU A 61 25.97 23.66 -13.08
N GLN A 62 26.83 23.33 -12.12
CA GLN A 62 28.26 23.61 -12.18
C GLN A 62 29.05 22.32 -12.05
N TYR A 63 29.85 22.02 -13.06
CA TYR A 63 30.69 20.83 -13.13
C TYR A 63 32.14 21.18 -12.81
N PHE A 64 32.79 20.35 -12.01
CA PHE A 64 34.18 20.50 -11.62
C PHE A 64 34.93 19.18 -11.81
N ALA A 65 36.23 19.27 -12.06
CA ALA A 65 37.12 18.11 -12.14
C ALA A 65 37.15 17.34 -10.82
N ALA A 66 37.73 16.13 -10.81
CA ALA A 66 37.79 15.25 -9.64
C ALA A 66 38.40 15.91 -8.39
N ASP A 67 39.25 16.93 -8.55
CA ASP A 67 39.81 17.74 -7.46
C ASP A 67 38.77 18.62 -6.73
N GLY A 68 37.57 18.76 -7.29
CA GLY A 68 36.46 19.53 -6.77
C GLY A 68 36.65 21.04 -6.82
N LYS A 69 37.66 21.53 -7.56
CA LYS A 69 38.06 22.94 -7.62
C LYS A 69 38.08 23.47 -9.05
N MET A 70 38.69 22.74 -10.00
CA MET A 70 38.78 23.19 -11.38
C MET A 70 37.39 23.11 -12.03
N LYS A 71 36.79 24.26 -12.30
CA LYS A 71 35.52 24.33 -13.01
C LYS A 71 35.70 23.86 -14.46
N LEU A 72 34.87 22.91 -14.88
CA LEU A 72 34.88 22.33 -16.23
C LEU A 72 33.86 23.02 -17.14
N ARG A 73 32.60 23.08 -16.69
CA ARG A 73 31.50 23.67 -17.45
C ARG A 73 30.36 24.13 -16.55
N SER A 74 29.48 24.95 -17.10
CA SER A 74 28.20 25.32 -16.49
C SER A 74 27.07 25.13 -17.48
N GLU A 75 25.91 24.78 -16.94
CA GLU A 75 24.68 24.58 -17.67
C GLU A 75 23.54 25.20 -16.87
N ARG A 76 22.48 25.64 -17.55
CA ARG A 76 21.28 26.14 -16.90
C ARG A 76 20.09 25.36 -17.42
N LEU A 77 19.37 24.73 -16.51
CA LEU A 77 18.13 24.03 -16.80
C LEU A 77 16.96 24.90 -16.42
N GLU A 78 16.04 25.09 -17.34
CA GLU A 78 14.77 25.76 -17.12
C GLU A 78 13.66 24.75 -17.41
N ILE A 79 12.86 24.44 -16.38
CA ILE A 79 11.88 23.36 -16.41
C ILE A 79 10.53 23.95 -16.02
N ALA A 80 9.51 23.78 -16.86
CA ALA A 80 8.17 24.24 -16.55
C ALA A 80 7.64 23.56 -15.28
N GLY A 81 7.09 24.31 -14.31
CA GLY A 81 6.71 23.74 -13.01
C GLY A 81 5.74 22.56 -13.12
N ARG A 82 4.78 22.65 -14.05
CA ARG A 82 3.80 21.59 -14.34
C ARG A 82 4.39 20.24 -14.78
N THR A 83 5.67 20.15 -15.14
CA THR A 83 6.28 18.88 -15.57
C THR A 83 6.87 18.08 -14.42
N PHE A 84 7.00 18.64 -13.21
CA PHE A 84 7.59 17.93 -12.06
C PHE A 84 6.70 16.84 -11.48
N ARG A 85 5.40 16.86 -11.79
CA ARG A 85 4.43 15.85 -11.41
C ARG A 85 3.20 15.97 -12.30
N LYS A 86 2.49 14.87 -12.51
CA LYS A 86 1.19 14.91 -13.17
C LYS A 86 0.24 15.90 -12.50
N GLU A 87 -0.42 16.73 -13.31
CA GLU A 87 -1.35 17.75 -12.83
C GLU A 87 -2.50 17.14 -12.03
N GLY A 88 -2.90 17.81 -10.95
CA GLY A 88 -3.92 17.31 -10.03
C GLY A 88 -3.43 16.28 -9.00
N LEU A 89 -2.19 15.80 -9.08
CA LEU A 89 -1.60 14.88 -8.11
C LEU A 89 -0.69 15.59 -7.12
N GLY A 90 -0.75 15.20 -5.85
CA GLY A 90 0.10 15.77 -4.80
C GLY A 90 1.54 15.25 -4.84
N LYS A 91 1.75 14.05 -5.38
CA LYS A 91 3.04 13.38 -5.55
C LYS A 91 3.06 12.60 -6.87
N ASP A 92 4.24 12.48 -7.46
CA ASP A 92 4.50 11.66 -8.63
C ASP A 92 6.02 11.51 -8.80
N VAL A 93 6.51 10.28 -8.71
CA VAL A 93 7.95 9.98 -8.91
C VAL A 93 8.16 9.00 -10.06
N THR A 94 7.18 8.91 -10.95
CA THR A 94 7.12 8.00 -12.09
C THR A 94 8.08 8.44 -13.20
N ASP A 95 8.11 9.74 -13.51
CA ASP A 95 9.06 10.29 -14.48
C ASP A 95 10.48 10.26 -13.92
N LYS A 96 11.25 9.29 -14.41
CA LYS A 96 12.67 9.11 -14.08
C LYS A 96 13.58 10.01 -14.89
N PHE A 97 13.12 10.65 -15.97
CA PHE A 97 13.91 11.61 -16.72
C PHE A 97 13.82 13.02 -16.11
N LEU A 98 12.63 13.45 -15.67
CA LEU A 98 12.40 14.73 -14.98
C LEU A 98 13.08 15.92 -15.68
N SER A 99 12.89 16.01 -17.00
CA SER A 99 13.52 17.03 -17.87
C SER A 99 15.05 17.09 -17.77
N GLY A 100 15.70 15.98 -17.43
CA GLY A 100 17.15 15.86 -17.31
C GLY A 100 17.74 16.37 -15.99
N LEU A 101 16.91 16.71 -14.98
CA LEU A 101 17.39 17.18 -13.69
C LEU A 101 18.24 16.10 -12.98
N PRO A 102 19.55 16.33 -12.71
CA PRO A 102 20.42 15.29 -12.19
C PRO A 102 20.16 14.92 -10.72
N GLY A 103 20.29 13.63 -10.40
CA GLY A 103 20.23 13.09 -9.04
C GLY A 103 18.83 12.93 -8.46
N ILE A 104 17.85 13.75 -8.84
CA ILE A 104 16.48 13.73 -8.28
C ILE A 104 15.62 12.65 -8.95
N GLN A 105 15.01 11.77 -8.15
CA GLN A 105 14.18 10.63 -8.60
C GLN A 105 14.93 9.54 -9.38
N LYS A 106 16.26 9.65 -9.51
CA LYS A 106 17.10 8.75 -10.32
C LYS A 106 17.53 7.48 -9.60
N GLU A 107 17.23 7.39 -8.30
CA GLU A 107 17.54 6.22 -7.47
C GLU A 107 19.05 5.90 -7.44
N GLY A 108 19.92 6.89 -7.68
CA GLY A 108 21.38 6.71 -7.74
C GLY A 108 21.90 6.21 -9.10
N CYS A 109 21.08 6.20 -10.14
CA CYS A 109 21.48 5.75 -11.47
C CYS A 109 22.31 6.79 -12.24
N ASP A 110 22.39 8.04 -11.83
CA ASP A 110 23.15 9.09 -12.56
C ASP A 110 24.20 9.79 -11.70
N GLY A 111 24.49 9.23 -10.53
CA GLY A 111 25.54 9.71 -9.63
C GLY A 111 25.24 9.45 -8.17
N LEU A 112 26.14 9.93 -7.31
CA LEU A 112 26.05 9.78 -5.86
C LEU A 112 25.93 11.15 -5.20
N ILE A 113 24.81 11.39 -4.51
CA ILE A 113 24.59 12.63 -3.76
C ILE A 113 25.44 12.62 -2.49
N THR A 114 26.28 13.64 -2.33
CA THR A 114 27.23 13.75 -1.22
C THR A 114 26.79 14.78 -0.19
N SER A 115 26.14 15.86 -0.61
CA SER A 115 25.67 16.92 0.29
C SER A 115 24.52 17.72 -0.32
N CYS A 116 23.82 18.47 0.51
CA CYS A 116 22.61 19.18 0.14
C CYS A 116 22.34 20.34 1.10
N ARG A 117 21.75 21.40 0.57
CA ARG A 117 21.23 22.56 1.31
C ARG A 117 19.71 22.58 1.21
N TRP A 118 19.05 22.65 2.36
CA TRP A 118 17.60 22.59 2.47
C TRP A 118 17.03 23.91 2.93
N VAL A 119 15.84 24.24 2.42
CA VAL A 119 14.94 25.20 3.03
C VAL A 119 14.28 24.50 4.22
N VAL A 120 14.41 25.09 5.41
CA VAL A 120 13.80 24.56 6.63
C VAL A 120 12.70 25.51 7.09
N HIS A 121 11.47 25.01 7.13
CA HIS A 121 10.30 25.79 7.50
C HIS A 121 10.06 25.79 9.02
N LYS A 122 9.64 26.93 9.56
CA LYS A 122 9.23 27.04 10.96
C LYS A 122 7.78 26.56 11.10
N MET A 123 7.56 25.52 11.91
CA MET A 123 6.22 25.05 12.24
C MET A 123 5.48 26.11 13.08
N PRO A 124 4.17 26.35 12.86
CA PRO A 124 3.40 27.23 13.72
C PRO A 124 3.34 26.74 15.18
N ALA A 125 3.14 27.67 16.12
CA ALA A 125 3.24 27.41 17.56
C ALA A 125 2.08 26.59 18.12
N HIS A 126 0.89 26.71 17.53
CA HIS A 126 -0.31 26.02 18.00
C HIS A 126 -0.67 24.91 17.02
N THR A 127 -1.00 23.73 17.55
CA THR A 127 -1.43 22.60 16.75
C THR A 127 -2.47 21.78 17.51
N ARG A 128 -3.55 21.41 16.82
CA ARG A 128 -4.53 20.44 17.29
C ARG A 128 -4.53 19.24 16.35
N THR A 129 -4.79 18.06 16.89
CA THR A 129 -4.92 16.84 16.08
C THR A 129 -6.37 16.40 16.09
N VAL A 130 -6.94 16.15 14.92
CA VAL A 130 -8.25 15.54 14.76
C VAL A 130 -8.12 14.03 14.53
N CYS A 131 -9.06 13.26 15.07
CA CYS A 131 -9.32 11.88 14.71
C CYS A 131 -10.79 11.79 14.29
N LEU A 132 -11.06 11.37 13.05
CA LEU A 132 -12.40 11.34 12.48
C LEU A 132 -12.74 9.89 12.14
N GLU A 133 -13.71 9.29 12.83
CA GLU A 133 -14.10 7.89 12.67
C GLU A 133 -15.37 7.78 11.84
N PHE A 134 -15.36 7.00 10.76
CA PHE A 134 -16.50 6.82 9.86
C PHE A 134 -16.98 5.38 9.89
N PHE A 135 -18.28 5.17 10.09
CA PHE A 135 -18.88 3.84 10.25
C PHE A 135 -19.72 3.39 9.04
N GLY A 136 -20.01 4.29 8.09
CA GLY A 136 -20.68 3.98 6.82
C GLY A 136 -19.72 3.42 5.76
N ASN A 137 -20.21 3.22 4.52
CA ASN A 137 -19.35 2.75 3.44
C ASN A 137 -18.23 3.75 3.16
N ALA A 138 -17.04 3.25 2.80
CA ALA A 138 -15.88 4.12 2.58
C ALA A 138 -16.13 5.19 1.51
N LYS A 139 -16.89 4.87 0.45
CA LYS A 139 -17.30 5.82 -0.60
C LYS A 139 -18.08 7.03 -0.06
N ASP A 140 -18.82 6.88 1.03
CA ASP A 140 -19.61 7.96 1.65
C ASP A 140 -18.71 8.87 2.50
N ALA A 141 -17.59 8.33 2.96
CA ALA A 141 -16.62 9.00 3.80
C ALA A 141 -15.55 9.73 2.99
N VAL A 142 -15.14 9.22 1.83
CA VAL A 142 -14.12 9.83 0.95
C VAL A 142 -14.41 11.30 0.58
N PRO A 143 -15.66 11.73 0.28
CA PRO A 143 -15.99 13.14 0.03
C PRO A 143 -15.53 14.07 1.15
N SER A 144 -15.52 13.61 2.41
CA SER A 144 -15.03 14.40 3.54
C SER A 144 -13.53 14.75 3.41
N ILE A 145 -12.72 13.91 2.74
CA ILE A 145 -11.30 14.21 2.49
C ILE A 145 -11.16 15.43 1.58
N VAL A 146 -11.94 15.45 0.50
CA VAL A 146 -11.93 16.56 -0.47
C VAL A 146 -12.46 17.83 0.19
N GLU A 147 -13.60 17.76 0.87
CA GLU A 147 -14.20 18.90 1.57
C GLU A 147 -13.29 19.48 2.65
N ILE A 148 -12.67 18.63 3.48
CA ILE A 148 -11.71 19.07 4.50
C ILE A 148 -10.51 19.73 3.84
N LYS A 149 -9.94 19.15 2.79
CA LYS A 149 -8.78 19.72 2.10
C LYS A 149 -9.12 21.09 1.50
N ASP A 150 -10.22 21.19 0.78
CA ASP A 150 -10.63 22.43 0.11
C ASP A 150 -10.95 23.53 1.14
N PHE A 151 -11.65 23.19 2.23
CA PHE A 151 -11.87 24.08 3.36
C PHE A 151 -10.55 24.56 3.99
N MET A 152 -9.62 23.64 4.26
CA MET A 152 -8.34 23.96 4.87
C MET A 152 -7.46 24.83 3.96
N PHE A 153 -7.48 24.63 2.65
CA PHE A 153 -6.74 25.46 1.70
C PHE A 153 -7.34 26.86 1.57
N ALA A 154 -8.66 27.01 1.71
CA ALA A 154 -9.30 28.31 1.83
C ALA A 154 -8.91 29.01 3.15
N GLU A 155 -8.92 28.29 4.28
CA GLU A 155 -8.53 28.85 5.58
C GLU A 155 -7.04 29.20 5.66
N GLN A 156 -6.17 28.47 4.97
CA GLN A 156 -4.76 28.84 4.84
C GLN A 156 -4.59 30.26 4.26
N LYS A 157 -5.41 30.63 3.26
CA LYS A 157 -5.40 31.97 2.67
C LYS A 157 -6.08 33.02 3.57
N ARG A 158 -7.12 32.63 4.32
CA ARG A 158 -7.95 33.55 5.11
C ARG A 158 -7.38 33.85 6.51
N SER A 159 -6.97 32.81 7.23
CA SER A 159 -6.59 32.88 8.65
C SER A 159 -5.14 32.43 8.90
N GLY A 160 -4.45 31.91 7.88
CA GLY A 160 -3.09 31.37 8.02
C GLY A 160 -3.05 30.03 8.78
N VAL A 161 -4.20 29.39 9.00
CA VAL A 161 -4.28 28.06 9.60
C VAL A 161 -4.01 27.00 8.52
N LEU A 162 -3.10 26.08 8.83
CA LEU A 162 -2.51 25.13 7.90
C LEU A 162 -2.98 23.71 8.21
N LEU A 163 -3.24 22.93 7.17
CA LEU A 163 -3.33 21.47 7.25
C LEU A 163 -1.91 20.90 7.18
N ALA A 164 -1.36 20.52 8.33
CA ALA A 164 0.00 20.03 8.44
C ALA A 164 0.18 18.54 8.14
N GLY A 165 -0.93 17.81 8.04
CA GLY A 165 -0.98 16.41 7.66
C GLY A 165 -2.42 15.94 7.70
N LEU A 166 -2.79 15.06 6.77
CA LEU A 166 -4.07 14.37 6.75
C LEU A 166 -3.80 12.94 6.28
N GLU A 167 -4.10 11.98 7.14
CA GLU A 167 -3.79 10.57 6.97
C GLU A 167 -5.06 9.75 7.07
N HIS A 168 -5.12 8.64 6.35
CA HIS A 168 -6.26 7.75 6.26
C HIS A 168 -5.86 6.31 6.53
N LEU A 169 -6.69 5.57 7.29
CA LEU A 169 -6.60 4.12 7.50
C LEU A 169 -7.95 3.46 7.19
N ASP A 170 -7.94 2.34 6.46
CA ASP A 170 -9.13 1.50 6.22
C ASP A 170 -9.39 0.48 7.35
N ASP A 171 -10.56 -0.15 7.37
CA ASP A 171 -10.95 -1.10 8.42
C ASP A 171 -10.03 -2.30 8.57
N ARG A 172 -9.48 -2.81 7.47
CA ARG A 172 -8.54 -3.94 7.49
C ARG A 172 -7.22 -3.52 8.14
N TYR A 173 -6.74 -2.31 7.85
CA TYR A 173 -5.58 -1.71 8.49
C TYR A 173 -5.82 -1.48 9.99
N LEU A 174 -6.98 -0.90 10.34
CA LEU A 174 -7.38 -0.65 11.72
C LEU A 174 -7.42 -1.95 12.53
N LYS A 175 -8.00 -3.00 11.96
CA LYS A 175 -8.01 -4.34 12.55
C LYS A 175 -6.60 -4.88 12.77
N ALA A 176 -5.72 -4.74 11.78
CA ALA A 176 -4.37 -5.27 11.83
C ALA A 176 -3.46 -4.53 12.83
N VAL A 177 -3.68 -3.25 13.09
CA VAL A 177 -2.90 -2.49 14.09
C VAL A 177 -3.50 -2.52 15.50
N GLY A 178 -4.61 -3.24 15.69
CA GLY A 178 -5.33 -3.31 16.96
C GLY A 178 -5.90 -1.95 17.37
N TYR A 179 -6.49 -1.23 16.42
CA TYR A 179 -7.06 0.09 16.67
C TYR A 179 -8.15 0.05 17.73
N ALA A 180 -8.14 1.02 18.64
CA ALA A 180 -9.17 1.21 19.65
C ALA A 180 -10.13 2.32 19.21
N THR A 181 -11.35 1.93 18.85
CA THR A 181 -12.46 2.84 18.52
C THR A 181 -12.70 3.82 19.67
N LYS A 182 -12.77 5.10 19.36
CA LYS A 182 -12.99 6.18 20.33
C LYS A 182 -14.48 6.43 20.54
N SER A 183 -15.29 6.24 19.50
CA SER A 183 -16.74 6.29 19.60
C SER A 183 -17.25 5.28 20.63
N LYS A 184 -18.21 5.74 21.44
CA LYS A 184 -19.02 4.89 22.32
C LYS A 184 -20.42 4.63 21.77
N LYS A 185 -20.79 5.30 20.67
CA LYS A 185 -22.13 5.23 20.07
C LYS A 185 -22.26 4.05 19.09
N HIS A 186 -21.15 3.68 18.47
CA HIS A 186 -21.10 2.61 17.48
C HIS A 186 -20.41 1.38 18.05
N GLY A 187 -20.97 0.20 17.77
CA GLY A 187 -20.32 -1.07 18.08
C GLY A 187 -19.37 -1.47 16.95
N GLY A 188 -18.10 -1.77 17.30
CA GLY A 188 -17.13 -2.31 16.35
C GLY A 188 -16.06 -1.32 15.86
N LEU A 189 -15.35 -1.71 14.80
CA LEU A 189 -14.32 -0.90 14.17
C LEU A 189 -14.94 0.04 13.14
N PRO A 190 -14.47 1.30 13.02
CA PRO A 190 -14.82 2.18 11.91
C PRO A 190 -14.42 1.55 10.58
N LYS A 191 -15.16 1.90 9.52
CA LYS A 191 -14.82 1.56 8.14
C LYS A 191 -13.63 2.36 7.61
N MET A 192 -13.48 3.58 8.13
CA MET A 192 -12.41 4.49 7.77
C MET A 192 -12.08 5.39 8.96
N VAL A 193 -10.80 5.73 9.15
CA VAL A 193 -10.37 6.76 10.11
C VAL A 193 -9.44 7.77 9.45
N LEU A 194 -9.70 9.06 9.68
CA LEU A 194 -8.79 10.14 9.31
C LEU A 194 -8.06 10.70 10.55
N PHE A 195 -6.76 10.96 10.40
CA PHE A 195 -5.95 11.68 11.38
C PHE A 195 -5.39 12.93 10.74
N GLY A 196 -5.67 14.10 11.32
CA GLY A 196 -5.23 15.38 10.78
C GLY A 196 -4.50 16.23 11.80
N ASP A 197 -3.42 16.90 11.41
CA ASP A 197 -2.81 17.96 12.22
C ASP A 197 -3.19 19.32 11.62
N ILE A 198 -3.80 20.18 12.44
CA ILE A 198 -4.20 21.55 12.08
C ILE A 198 -3.34 22.50 12.90
N ALA A 199 -2.58 23.37 12.24
CA ALA A 199 -1.58 24.21 12.88
C ALA A 199 -1.70 25.68 12.48
N GLY A 200 -1.37 26.60 13.38
CA GLY A 200 -1.44 28.04 13.10
C GLY A 200 -0.72 28.87 14.17
N HIS A 201 -0.60 30.17 13.88
CA HIS A 201 0.04 31.13 14.78
C HIS A 201 -0.91 31.69 15.84
N ASP A 202 -2.23 31.62 15.61
CA ASP A 202 -3.28 31.99 16.55
C ASP A 202 -3.99 30.73 17.07
N ALA A 203 -3.99 30.55 18.40
CA ALA A 203 -4.63 29.43 19.06
C ALA A 203 -6.14 29.40 18.86
N ASP A 204 -6.80 30.56 18.80
CA ASP A 204 -8.25 30.66 18.67
C ASP A 204 -8.69 30.38 17.23
N ALA A 205 -7.94 30.86 16.23
CA ALA A 205 -8.15 30.48 14.84
C ALA A 205 -8.00 28.97 14.65
N VAL A 206 -6.92 28.37 15.18
CA VAL A 206 -6.73 26.91 15.13
C VAL A 206 -7.90 26.19 15.80
N ALA A 207 -8.41 26.69 16.93
CA ALA A 207 -9.55 26.11 17.61
C ALA A 207 -10.81 26.10 16.73
N ARG A 208 -11.18 27.25 16.16
CA ARG A 208 -12.37 27.40 15.32
C ARG A 208 -12.30 26.52 14.08
N VAL A 209 -11.18 26.55 13.37
CA VAL A 209 -10.96 25.74 12.15
C VAL A 209 -11.00 24.24 12.47
N THR A 210 -10.41 23.81 13.59
CA THR A 210 -10.44 22.41 14.02
C THR A 210 -11.87 21.93 14.30
N SER A 211 -12.68 22.74 14.98
CA SER A 211 -14.09 22.41 15.25
C SER A 211 -14.89 22.28 13.96
N GLU A 212 -14.59 23.12 12.96
CA GLU A 212 -15.27 23.08 11.67
C GLU A 212 -14.91 21.82 10.86
N VAL A 213 -13.65 21.38 10.89
CA VAL A 213 -13.24 20.09 10.31
C VAL A 213 -14.01 18.91 10.92
N VAL A 214 -14.24 18.93 12.23
CA VAL A 214 -15.10 17.93 12.91
C VAL A 214 -16.55 18.04 12.43
N ARG A 215 -17.08 19.25 12.24
CA ARG A 215 -18.44 19.46 11.72
C ARG A 215 -18.61 18.88 10.31
N ILE A 216 -17.64 19.09 9.43
CA ILE A 216 -17.61 18.50 8.08
C ILE A 216 -17.69 16.97 8.17
N ALA A 217 -16.84 16.35 8.99
CA ALA A 217 -16.85 14.89 9.18
C ALA A 217 -18.19 14.37 9.72
N ASN A 218 -18.76 15.06 10.71
CA ASN A 218 -20.05 14.69 11.32
C ASN A 218 -21.22 14.75 10.30
N SER A 219 -21.13 15.63 9.30
CA SER A 219 -22.14 15.71 8.22
C SER A 219 -22.10 14.52 7.25
N ARG A 220 -21.02 13.73 7.27
CA ARG A 220 -20.79 12.56 6.41
C ARG A 220 -20.76 11.25 7.20
N SER A 221 -21.62 11.14 8.22
CA SER A 221 -21.73 9.95 9.10
C SER A 221 -20.42 9.61 9.83
N GLY A 222 -19.55 10.60 10.02
CA GLY A 222 -18.36 10.50 10.86
C GLY A 222 -18.62 10.95 12.30
N GLU A 223 -17.70 10.61 13.19
CA GLU A 223 -17.59 11.17 14.54
C GLU A 223 -16.17 11.71 14.75
N GLY A 224 -16.07 13.00 15.03
CA GLY A 224 -14.78 13.68 15.20
C GLY A 224 -14.37 13.88 16.67
N PHE A 225 -13.08 13.64 16.93
CA PHE A 225 -12.42 13.83 18.23
C PHE A 225 -11.22 14.77 18.08
N ILE A 226 -10.96 15.60 19.08
CA ILE A 226 -9.88 16.59 19.06
C ILE A 226 -8.90 16.32 20.20
N ALA A 227 -7.61 16.27 19.88
CA ALA A 227 -6.51 16.23 20.83
C ALA A 227 -5.75 17.57 20.82
N ILE A 228 -5.58 18.16 22.00
CA ILE A 228 -4.93 19.46 22.18
C ILE A 228 -3.53 19.30 22.80
N SER A 229 -3.41 18.60 23.93
CA SER A 229 -2.12 18.42 24.60
C SER A 229 -1.14 17.61 23.75
N PRO A 230 0.18 17.89 23.82
CA PRO A 230 1.20 17.11 23.11
C PRO A 230 1.06 15.59 23.32
N GLU A 231 0.71 15.17 24.53
CA GLU A 231 0.55 13.76 24.91
C GLU A 231 -0.67 13.13 24.22
N ALA A 232 -1.81 13.83 24.22
CA ALA A 232 -3.02 13.36 23.54
C ALA A 232 -2.82 13.28 22.03
N ARG A 233 -2.16 14.29 21.45
CA ARG A 233 -1.81 14.30 20.02
C ARG A 233 -0.89 13.13 19.67
N LYS A 234 0.15 12.90 20.49
CA LYS A 234 1.04 11.75 20.35
C LYS A 234 0.25 10.43 20.41
N LYS A 235 -0.74 10.32 21.29
CA LYS A 235 -1.60 9.14 21.41
C LYS A 235 -2.43 8.89 20.15
N PHE A 236 -3.03 9.91 19.55
CA PHE A 236 -3.77 9.77 18.28
C PHE A 236 -2.85 9.29 17.15
N TRP A 237 -1.61 9.79 17.10
CA TRP A 237 -0.64 9.40 16.10
C TRP A 237 0.02 8.03 16.34
N LEU A 238 -0.11 7.42 17.53
CA LEU A 238 0.50 6.12 17.82
C LEU A 238 -0.08 5.01 16.93
N ASP A 239 -1.40 5.02 16.71
CA ASP A 239 -2.08 4.00 15.91
C ASP A 239 -1.57 4.02 14.46
N ARG A 240 -1.44 5.21 13.87
CA ARG A 240 -0.83 5.39 12.53
C ARG A 240 0.64 4.96 12.47
N LYS A 241 1.40 5.04 13.56
CA LYS A 241 2.83 4.64 13.60
C LYS A 241 3.03 3.13 13.74
N ARG A 242 1.99 2.37 14.06
CA ARG A 242 2.03 0.90 14.15
C ARG A 242 1.94 0.23 12.78
N THR A 243 2.33 0.91 11.70
CA THR A 243 2.28 0.36 10.33
C THR A 243 3.08 -0.93 10.13
N ALA A 244 4.13 -1.13 10.93
CA ALA A 244 4.90 -2.38 10.96
C ALA A 244 4.16 -3.55 11.64
N ALA A 245 3.07 -3.29 12.37
CA ALA A 245 2.30 -4.33 13.07
C ALA A 245 1.57 -5.28 12.11
N ILE A 246 1.23 -4.81 10.91
CA ILE A 246 0.68 -5.67 9.85
C ILE A 246 1.61 -6.85 9.55
N SER A 247 2.92 -6.64 9.61
CA SER A 247 3.94 -7.69 9.43
C SER A 247 4.30 -8.44 10.71
N ARG A 248 3.79 -8.04 11.89
CA ARG A 248 4.09 -8.72 13.18
C ARG A 248 3.05 -9.78 13.54
N HIS A 249 1.81 -9.63 13.09
CA HIS A 249 0.73 -10.58 13.41
C HIS A 249 0.74 -11.84 12.56
N THR A 250 1.66 -11.89 11.61
CA THR A 250 1.88 -12.97 10.67
C THR A 250 3.39 -13.11 10.59
N ASN A 251 3.96 -14.31 10.61
CA ASN A 251 5.39 -14.55 10.32
C ASN A 251 5.71 -14.26 8.83
N ALA A 252 5.09 -13.20 8.29
CA ALA A 252 4.80 -13.00 6.90
C ALA A 252 5.46 -11.71 6.43
N PHE A 253 6.00 -11.83 5.23
CA PHE A 253 6.46 -10.72 4.44
C PHE A 253 5.27 -9.83 4.05
N LYS A 254 5.53 -8.60 3.61
CA LYS A 254 4.48 -7.77 3.00
C LYS A 254 4.96 -7.23 1.67
N ILE A 255 4.09 -7.30 0.68
CA ILE A 255 4.24 -6.51 -0.54
C ILE A 255 3.69 -5.12 -0.21
N ASN A 256 4.48 -4.08 -0.49
CA ASN A 256 4.14 -2.70 -0.17
C ASN A 256 4.26 -1.86 -1.43
N GLU A 257 3.11 -1.50 -1.98
CA GLU A 257 3.01 -0.64 -3.14
C GLU A 257 2.51 0.74 -2.72
N ASP A 258 2.80 1.74 -3.54
CA ASP A 258 2.29 3.11 -3.39
C ASP A 258 1.86 3.63 -4.76
N VAL A 259 0.64 4.12 -4.84
CA VAL A 259 0.05 4.73 -6.02
C VAL A 259 -0.49 6.10 -5.64
N VAL A 260 -0.60 7.01 -6.60
CA VAL A 260 -1.22 8.32 -6.34
C VAL A 260 -2.47 8.44 -7.18
N ILE A 261 -3.59 8.70 -6.51
CA ILE A 261 -4.92 8.79 -7.13
C ILE A 261 -5.42 10.22 -7.03
N PRO A 262 -5.99 10.81 -8.10
CA PRO A 262 -6.68 12.08 -8.00
C PRO A 262 -7.75 12.01 -6.90
N LEU A 263 -7.71 12.95 -5.95
CA LEU A 263 -8.63 12.93 -4.80
C LEU A 263 -10.13 12.79 -5.17
N PRO A 264 -10.64 13.42 -6.25
CA PRO A 264 -12.02 13.21 -6.68
C PRO A 264 -12.37 11.76 -7.08
N ARG A 265 -11.38 10.97 -7.52
CA ARG A 265 -11.54 9.57 -7.96
C ARG A 265 -11.25 8.55 -6.83
N MET A 266 -10.94 9.02 -5.63
CA MET A 266 -10.51 8.17 -4.51
C MET A 266 -11.58 7.16 -4.06
N ALA A 267 -12.86 7.52 -4.19
CA ALA A 267 -13.96 6.62 -3.86
C ALA A 267 -14.00 5.42 -4.80
N GLU A 268 -13.84 5.67 -6.11
CA GLU A 268 -13.77 4.62 -7.13
C GLU A 268 -12.56 3.70 -6.94
N TYR A 269 -11.41 4.25 -6.55
CA TYR A 269 -10.23 3.44 -6.21
C TYR A 269 -10.53 2.54 -5.00
N THR A 270 -11.14 3.10 -3.95
CA THR A 270 -11.47 2.34 -2.73
C THR A 270 -12.47 1.21 -3.01
N ASP A 271 -13.50 1.47 -3.82
CA ASP A 271 -14.46 0.45 -4.25
C ASP A 271 -13.79 -0.62 -5.13
N GLY A 272 -12.86 -0.22 -6.02
CA GLY A 272 -12.08 -1.17 -6.82
C GLY A 272 -11.20 -2.09 -5.97
N ILE A 273 -10.55 -1.57 -4.94
CA ILE A 273 -9.78 -2.38 -3.98
C ILE A 273 -10.70 -3.29 -3.15
N GLU A 274 -11.87 -2.81 -2.75
CA GLU A 274 -12.86 -3.64 -2.05
C GLU A 274 -13.33 -4.80 -2.93
N ARG A 275 -13.56 -4.57 -4.23
CA ARG A 275 -13.92 -5.61 -5.20
C ARG A 275 -12.81 -6.67 -5.28
N ILE A 276 -11.55 -6.25 -5.43
CA ILE A 276 -10.39 -7.18 -5.42
C ILE A 276 -10.38 -8.01 -4.13
N ASN A 277 -10.60 -7.37 -2.97
CA ASN A 277 -10.66 -8.06 -1.68
C ASN A 277 -11.81 -9.08 -1.58
N ILE A 278 -12.99 -8.76 -2.11
CA ILE A 278 -14.14 -9.66 -2.14
C ILE A 278 -13.82 -10.89 -3.00
N GLU A 279 -13.26 -10.70 -4.19
CA GLU A 279 -12.87 -11.79 -5.07
C GLU A 279 -11.80 -12.69 -4.44
N LEU A 280 -10.72 -12.12 -3.88
CA LEU A 280 -9.68 -12.88 -3.17
C LEU A 280 -10.25 -13.68 -2.00
N SER A 281 -11.22 -13.10 -1.28
CA SER A 281 -11.92 -13.76 -0.18
C SER A 281 -12.80 -14.91 -0.66
N LEU A 282 -13.49 -14.76 -1.79
CA LEU A 282 -14.31 -15.82 -2.39
C LEU A 282 -13.45 -16.94 -2.97
N GLN A 283 -12.37 -16.64 -3.68
CA GLN A 283 -11.41 -17.62 -4.20
C GLN A 283 -10.83 -18.49 -3.08
N ASN A 284 -10.39 -17.88 -1.97
CA ASN A 284 -9.91 -18.64 -0.81
C ASN A 284 -10.98 -19.54 -0.19
N LYS A 285 -12.25 -19.11 -0.20
CA LYS A 285 -13.38 -19.91 0.30
C LYS A 285 -13.72 -21.07 -0.62
N LEU A 286 -13.56 -20.91 -1.94
CA LEU A 286 -13.73 -21.99 -2.90
C LEU A 286 -12.65 -23.06 -2.71
N ALA A 287 -11.37 -22.65 -2.59
CA ALA A 287 -10.28 -23.56 -2.26
C ALA A 287 -10.52 -24.31 -0.93
N PHE A 288 -11.15 -23.64 0.03
CA PHE A 288 -11.54 -24.27 1.29
C PHE A 288 -12.67 -25.30 1.12
N ALA A 289 -13.69 -25.00 0.30
CA ALA A 289 -14.73 -25.96 -0.02
C ALA A 289 -14.17 -27.19 -0.76
N ASP A 290 -13.28 -26.97 -1.74
CA ASP A 290 -12.57 -28.03 -2.45
C ASP A 290 -11.78 -28.94 -1.49
N ALA A 291 -11.08 -28.34 -0.51
CA ALA A 291 -10.32 -29.09 0.48
C ALA A 291 -11.21 -29.90 1.45
N LEU A 292 -12.39 -29.38 1.81
CA LEU A 292 -13.36 -30.12 2.61
C LEU A 292 -13.96 -31.29 1.83
N GLU A 293 -14.33 -31.08 0.58
CA GLU A 293 -14.86 -32.12 -0.28
C GLU A 293 -13.85 -33.26 -0.46
N ALA A 294 -12.59 -32.93 -0.74
CA ALA A 294 -11.50 -33.90 -0.81
C ALA A 294 -11.29 -34.65 0.52
N PHE A 295 -11.44 -33.96 1.66
CA PHE A 295 -11.35 -34.58 2.98
C PHE A 295 -12.47 -35.61 3.20
N PHE A 296 -13.71 -35.28 2.87
CA PHE A 296 -14.84 -36.20 3.01
C PHE A 296 -14.77 -37.37 2.02
N ALA A 297 -14.27 -37.15 0.80
CA ALA A 297 -14.16 -38.17 -0.23
C ALA A 297 -13.07 -39.23 0.01
N ARG A 298 -12.11 -38.98 0.93
CA ARG A 298 -10.94 -39.87 1.13
C ARG A 298 -11.26 -41.23 1.79
N GLY A 299 -12.48 -41.44 2.27
CA GLY A 299 -12.95 -42.71 2.86
C GLY A 299 -12.42 -43.06 4.26
N ASN A 300 -11.24 -42.56 4.68
CA ASN A 300 -10.68 -42.81 6.01
C ASN A 300 -10.79 -41.58 6.93
N LEU A 301 -11.98 -41.36 7.49
CA LEU A 301 -12.28 -40.22 8.36
C LEU A 301 -11.91 -40.49 9.83
N PRO A 302 -11.40 -39.50 10.57
CA PRO A 302 -11.01 -39.69 11.96
C PRO A 302 -12.26 -39.80 12.84
N LEU A 303 -12.37 -40.89 13.60
CA LEU A 303 -13.46 -41.10 14.57
C LEU A 303 -12.93 -41.03 16.00
N GLY A 304 -13.76 -40.53 16.91
CA GLY A 304 -13.48 -40.45 18.34
C GLY A 304 -13.60 -41.83 19.00
N LYS A 305 -12.97 -41.97 20.16
CA LYS A 305 -13.15 -43.16 20.99
C LYS A 305 -14.51 -43.09 21.66
N THR A 306 -15.30 -44.15 21.55
CA THR A 306 -16.51 -44.36 22.35
C THR A 306 -16.19 -45.31 23.50
N ASP A 307 -16.67 -44.99 24.69
CA ASP A 307 -16.50 -45.85 25.88
C ASP A 307 -17.45 -47.06 25.86
N ASP A 308 -18.45 -47.04 24.98
CA ASP A 308 -19.44 -48.11 24.79
C ASP A 308 -19.35 -48.70 23.37
N ALA A 309 -19.27 -50.03 23.27
CA ALA A 309 -19.15 -50.74 21.98
C ALA A 309 -20.42 -50.62 21.11
N ASN A 310 -21.54 -50.23 21.71
CA ASN A 310 -22.82 -49.97 21.03
C ASN A 310 -22.92 -48.55 20.43
N ASP A 311 -22.00 -47.64 20.77
CA ASP A 311 -21.98 -46.25 20.27
C ASP A 311 -21.08 -46.07 19.02
N ILE A 312 -20.50 -47.16 18.49
CA ILE A 312 -19.73 -47.12 17.24
C ILE A 312 -20.72 -46.91 16.08
N PRO A 313 -20.61 -45.81 15.30
CA PRO A 313 -21.48 -45.58 14.14
C PRO A 313 -21.40 -46.76 13.18
N SER A 314 -22.55 -47.25 12.69
CA SER A 314 -22.55 -48.21 11.60
C SER A 314 -21.89 -47.59 10.37
N ALA A 315 -21.17 -48.40 9.58
CA ALA A 315 -20.53 -47.93 8.36
C ALA A 315 -21.52 -47.22 7.41
N GLU A 316 -22.75 -47.75 7.33
CA GLU A 316 -23.84 -47.18 6.54
C GLU A 316 -24.28 -45.79 7.05
N LEU A 317 -24.37 -45.59 8.37
CA LEU A 317 -24.73 -44.29 8.95
C LEU A 317 -23.62 -43.25 8.77
N LEU A 318 -22.35 -43.68 8.81
CA LEU A 318 -21.22 -42.80 8.48
C LEU A 318 -21.23 -42.42 7.00
N GLU A 319 -21.46 -43.38 6.10
CA GLU A 319 -21.56 -43.14 4.66
C GLU A 319 -22.67 -42.13 4.31
N ASP A 320 -23.86 -42.28 4.90
CA ASP A 320 -24.97 -41.34 4.70
C ASP A 320 -24.63 -39.92 5.19
N ARG A 321 -24.06 -39.79 6.40
CA ARG A 321 -23.62 -38.48 6.92
C ARG A 321 -22.53 -37.84 6.07
N VAL A 322 -21.60 -38.63 5.55
CA VAL A 322 -20.56 -38.15 4.63
C VAL A 322 -21.18 -37.67 3.31
N ALA A 323 -22.14 -38.41 2.75
CA ALA A 323 -22.85 -37.98 1.55
C ALA A 323 -23.59 -36.65 1.77
N GLN A 324 -24.27 -36.49 2.91
CA GLN A 324 -24.92 -35.23 3.30
C GLN A 324 -23.92 -34.08 3.44
N ALA A 325 -22.75 -34.34 4.04
CA ALA A 325 -21.69 -33.33 4.20
C ALA A 325 -21.09 -32.90 2.84
N ILE A 326 -20.86 -33.84 1.92
CA ILE A 326 -20.39 -33.55 0.57
C ILE A 326 -21.43 -32.71 -0.18
N ALA A 327 -22.70 -33.10 -0.17
CA ALA A 327 -23.77 -32.35 -0.82
C ALA A 327 -23.87 -30.91 -0.28
N LEU A 328 -23.83 -30.74 1.05
CA LEU A 328 -23.79 -29.42 1.68
C LEU A 328 -22.60 -28.57 1.19
N VAL A 329 -21.39 -29.15 1.15
CA VAL A 329 -20.19 -28.43 0.72
C VAL A 329 -20.30 -28.04 -0.75
N GLN A 330 -20.79 -28.93 -1.62
CA GLN A 330 -21.00 -28.68 -3.04
C GLN A 330 -22.04 -27.57 -3.29
N ASP A 331 -23.16 -27.58 -2.57
CA ASP A 331 -24.19 -26.54 -2.67
C ASP A 331 -23.66 -25.16 -2.25
N VAL A 332 -22.96 -25.11 -1.12
CA VAL A 332 -22.36 -23.85 -0.62
C VAL A 332 -21.25 -23.37 -1.55
N ARG A 333 -20.44 -24.28 -2.10
CA ARG A 333 -19.42 -23.98 -3.09
C ARG A 333 -20.04 -23.40 -4.36
N ALA A 334 -21.11 -24.02 -4.88
CA ALA A 334 -21.83 -23.53 -6.06
C ALA A 334 -22.40 -22.13 -5.84
N LEU A 335 -22.98 -21.87 -4.66
CA LEU A 335 -23.45 -20.54 -4.28
C LEU A 335 -22.32 -19.50 -4.26
N TRP A 336 -21.19 -19.81 -3.62
CA TRP A 336 -20.04 -18.90 -3.56
C TRP A 336 -19.39 -18.68 -4.93
N ALA A 337 -19.36 -19.71 -5.78
CA ALA A 337 -18.85 -19.62 -7.15
C ALA A 337 -19.75 -18.73 -8.00
N GLY A 338 -21.08 -18.84 -7.87
CA GLY A 338 -22.02 -17.93 -8.51
C GLY A 338 -21.81 -16.48 -8.08
N TRP A 339 -21.59 -16.23 -6.78
CA TRP A 339 -21.26 -14.88 -6.31
C TRP A 339 -19.94 -14.33 -6.85
N LEU A 340 -18.93 -15.18 -7.06
CA LEU A 340 -17.67 -14.78 -7.67
C LEU A 340 -17.84 -14.48 -9.16
N GLN A 341 -18.63 -15.29 -9.87
CA GLN A 341 -18.93 -15.09 -11.29
C GLN A 341 -19.70 -13.79 -11.53
N ASP A 342 -20.68 -13.49 -10.68
CA ASP A 342 -21.56 -12.32 -10.78
C ASP A 342 -21.12 -11.17 -9.85
N VAL A 343 -19.83 -11.12 -9.48
CA VAL A 343 -19.31 -10.18 -8.46
C VAL A 343 -19.63 -8.72 -8.79
N ASP A 344 -19.61 -8.34 -10.07
CA ASP A 344 -19.90 -6.97 -10.48
C ASP A 344 -21.37 -6.57 -10.23
N ALA A 345 -22.31 -7.47 -10.49
CA ALA A 345 -23.73 -7.23 -10.24
C ALA A 345 -24.07 -7.30 -8.74
N LEU A 346 -23.34 -8.13 -7.99
CA LEU A 346 -23.58 -8.38 -6.56
C LEU A 346 -22.69 -7.52 -5.64
N PHE A 347 -21.84 -6.65 -6.20
CA PHE A 347 -20.86 -5.89 -5.44
C PHE A 347 -21.47 -5.10 -4.27
N PRO A 348 -22.59 -4.35 -4.42
CA PRO A 348 -23.18 -3.61 -3.31
C PRO A 348 -23.56 -4.51 -2.11
N GLN A 349 -24.18 -5.66 -2.38
CA GLN A 349 -24.61 -6.64 -1.39
C GLN A 349 -23.44 -7.39 -0.74
N LEU A 350 -22.38 -7.63 -1.51
CA LEU A 350 -21.16 -8.24 -1.00
C LEU A 350 -20.35 -7.25 -0.14
N GLN A 351 -20.37 -5.95 -0.50
CA GLN A 351 -19.70 -4.86 0.21
C GLN A 351 -20.37 -4.54 1.55
N ASP A 352 -21.71 -4.44 1.59
CA ASP A 352 -22.47 -4.15 2.82
C ASP A 352 -22.70 -5.40 3.70
N HIS A 353 -22.28 -6.57 3.21
CA HIS A 353 -22.42 -7.89 3.80
C HIS A 353 -23.86 -8.43 3.89
N SER A 354 -24.82 -7.89 3.12
CA SER A 354 -26.15 -8.50 2.97
C SER A 354 -26.04 -9.87 2.29
N LEU A 355 -25.08 -10.04 1.38
CA LEU A 355 -24.57 -11.32 0.91
C LEU A 355 -23.21 -11.58 1.56
N ARG A 356 -23.10 -12.67 2.32
CA ARG A 356 -21.87 -12.98 3.05
C ARG A 356 -21.51 -14.45 2.98
N ALA A 357 -20.42 -14.75 2.28
CA ALA A 357 -19.83 -16.09 2.31
C ALA A 357 -19.18 -16.34 3.68
N SER A 358 -19.76 -17.25 4.46
CA SER A 358 -19.48 -17.43 5.88
C SER A 358 -19.35 -18.91 6.23
N TRP A 359 -18.11 -19.37 6.43
CA TRP A 359 -17.80 -20.70 6.98
C TRP A 359 -18.59 -21.00 8.24
N LYS A 360 -18.72 -20.03 9.16
CA LYS A 360 -19.39 -20.24 10.46
C LYS A 360 -20.86 -20.63 10.31
N THR A 361 -21.58 -19.96 9.43
CA THR A 361 -23.04 -20.09 9.31
C THR A 361 -23.47 -21.03 8.20
N GLN A 362 -22.76 -21.06 7.08
CA GLN A 362 -23.18 -21.83 5.90
C GLN A 362 -22.59 -23.24 5.87
N ILE A 363 -21.47 -23.50 6.54
CA ILE A 363 -20.84 -24.83 6.51
C ILE A 363 -20.66 -25.39 7.92
N ARG A 364 -19.97 -24.70 8.83
CA ARG A 364 -19.65 -25.21 10.17
C ARG A 364 -20.90 -25.58 10.97
N ALA A 365 -21.88 -24.67 11.05
CA ALA A 365 -23.09 -24.92 11.82
C ALA A 365 -23.90 -26.11 11.26
N PRO A 366 -24.15 -26.22 9.94
CA PRO A 366 -24.75 -27.42 9.36
C PRO A 366 -23.90 -28.70 9.54
N LEU A 367 -22.57 -28.64 9.38
CA LEU A 367 -21.69 -29.79 9.63
C LEU A 367 -21.78 -30.26 11.09
N GLN A 368 -21.95 -29.36 12.05
CA GLN A 368 -22.15 -29.72 13.46
C GLN A 368 -23.48 -30.45 13.71
N GLN A 369 -24.49 -30.23 12.86
CA GLN A 369 -25.76 -30.96 12.90
C GLN A 369 -25.61 -32.35 12.29
N ILE A 370 -24.96 -32.45 11.12
CA ILE A 370 -24.66 -33.71 10.43
C ILE A 370 -23.78 -34.62 11.30
N PHE A 371 -22.71 -34.07 11.86
CA PHE A 371 -21.75 -34.77 12.71
C PHE A 371 -22.02 -34.50 14.19
N SER A 372 -23.26 -34.74 14.63
CA SER A 372 -23.64 -34.71 16.05
C SER A 372 -23.21 -36.00 16.75
N GLY A 373 -22.59 -35.86 17.93
CA GLY A 373 -22.02 -36.96 18.72
C GLY A 373 -20.55 -36.72 19.08
N ALA A 374 -20.09 -37.31 20.19
CA ALA A 374 -18.69 -37.20 20.63
C ALA A 374 -17.73 -37.96 19.68
N GLU A 375 -18.23 -39.03 19.07
CA GLU A 375 -17.55 -39.90 18.11
C GLU A 375 -17.20 -39.18 16.79
N PHE A 376 -17.91 -38.11 16.42
CA PHE A 376 -17.58 -37.32 15.22
C PHE A 376 -16.81 -36.03 15.53
N ALA A 377 -16.51 -35.76 16.81
CA ALA A 377 -15.75 -34.57 17.19
C ALA A 377 -14.40 -34.44 16.46
N PRO A 378 -13.63 -35.53 16.18
CA PRO A 378 -12.40 -35.43 15.40
C PRO A 378 -12.61 -35.00 13.94
N ILE A 379 -13.73 -35.37 13.31
CA ILE A 379 -14.09 -34.91 11.95
C ILE A 379 -14.26 -33.39 11.95
N LEU A 380 -15.02 -32.86 12.90
CA LEU A 380 -15.25 -31.42 13.04
C LEU A 380 -13.96 -30.66 13.40
N ALA A 381 -13.09 -31.26 14.23
CA ALA A 381 -11.78 -30.70 14.55
C ALA A 381 -10.92 -30.59 13.27
N GLU A 382 -10.90 -31.63 12.44
CA GLU A 382 -10.17 -31.62 11.17
C GLU A 382 -10.76 -30.60 10.18
N CYS A 383 -12.08 -30.46 10.09
CA CYS A 383 -12.70 -29.41 9.26
C CYS A 383 -12.26 -28.00 9.70
N ASN A 384 -12.16 -27.76 11.02
CA ASN A 384 -11.62 -26.50 11.54
C ASN A 384 -10.12 -26.35 11.22
N ALA A 385 -9.33 -27.43 11.28
CA ALA A 385 -7.91 -27.42 10.93
C ALA A 385 -7.69 -27.13 9.43
N ILE A 386 -8.47 -27.75 8.54
CA ILE A 386 -8.49 -27.44 7.10
C ILE A 386 -8.83 -25.96 6.88
N HIS A 387 -9.85 -25.44 7.55
CA HIS A 387 -10.19 -24.02 7.47
C HIS A 387 -9.00 -23.12 7.88
N GLN A 388 -8.30 -23.43 8.96
CA GLN A 388 -7.12 -22.64 9.37
C GLN A 388 -5.97 -22.74 8.36
N ARG A 389 -5.70 -23.94 7.82
CA ARG A 389 -4.66 -24.15 6.80
C ARG A 389 -4.93 -23.34 5.53
N VAL A 390 -6.16 -23.38 5.01
CA VAL A 390 -6.54 -22.61 3.81
C VAL A 390 -6.60 -21.11 4.10
N LEU A 391 -7.12 -20.71 5.27
CA LEU A 391 -7.18 -19.30 5.66
C LEU A 391 -5.78 -18.66 5.78
N LYS A 392 -4.76 -19.42 6.16
CA LYS A 392 -3.36 -18.96 6.20
C LYS A 392 -2.89 -18.44 4.82
N GLY A 393 -3.37 -19.04 3.73
CA GLY A 393 -3.04 -18.65 2.35
C GLY A 393 -3.87 -17.49 1.79
N ARG A 394 -4.78 -16.88 2.57
CA ARG A 394 -5.67 -15.83 2.06
C ARG A 394 -4.94 -14.51 1.86
N VAL A 395 -4.86 -14.07 0.61
CA VAL A 395 -4.40 -12.72 0.24
C VAL A 395 -5.51 -11.70 0.50
N TRP A 396 -5.13 -10.52 0.96
CA TRP A 396 -6.00 -9.36 1.09
C TRP A 396 -5.18 -8.07 1.03
N VAL A 397 -5.84 -6.98 0.69
CA VAL A 397 -5.27 -5.65 0.49
C VAL A 397 -5.69 -4.74 1.64
N ALA A 398 -4.71 -4.08 2.27
CA ALA A 398 -4.88 -3.05 3.29
C ALA A 398 -4.44 -1.69 2.76
N LEU A 399 -5.27 -0.67 2.92
CA LEU A 399 -4.95 0.69 2.51
C LEU A 399 -4.61 1.56 3.71
N HIS A 400 -3.50 2.29 3.56
CA HIS A 400 -3.30 3.53 4.31
C HIS A 400 -2.87 4.62 3.34
N MET A 401 -3.18 5.87 3.66
CA MET A 401 -3.01 6.94 2.67
C MET A 401 -2.57 8.25 3.32
N HIS A 402 -1.73 8.99 2.61
CA HIS A 402 -1.51 10.42 2.80
C HIS A 402 -2.68 11.18 2.14
N ALA A 403 -3.80 11.23 2.84
CA ALA A 403 -5.08 11.70 2.30
C ALA A 403 -5.03 13.15 1.81
N GLY A 404 -4.11 13.96 2.34
CA GLY A 404 -3.91 15.34 1.90
C GLY A 404 -3.27 15.48 0.51
N ASP A 405 -2.57 14.46 0.00
CA ASP A 405 -1.86 14.51 -1.27
C ASP A 405 -2.23 13.39 -2.27
N GLY A 406 -3.16 12.50 -1.88
CA GLY A 406 -3.69 11.43 -2.73
C GLY A 406 -2.78 10.21 -2.85
N ASN A 407 -1.66 10.15 -2.11
CA ASN A 407 -0.76 9.00 -2.12
C ASN A 407 -1.30 7.86 -1.25
N VAL A 408 -1.67 6.75 -1.89
CA VAL A 408 -2.24 5.55 -1.29
C VAL A 408 -1.20 4.44 -1.23
N HIS A 409 -0.91 4.00 -0.02
CA HIS A 409 -0.07 2.85 0.25
C HIS A 409 -0.91 1.59 0.34
N THR A 410 -0.64 0.66 -0.57
CA THR A 410 -1.38 -0.59 -0.76
C THR A 410 -0.54 -1.75 -0.25
N ASN A 411 -0.97 -2.39 0.83
CA ASN A 411 -0.20 -3.41 1.55
C ASN A 411 -0.87 -4.78 1.41
N LEU A 412 -0.11 -5.79 0.98
CA LEU A 412 -0.56 -7.19 0.88
C LEU A 412 0.32 -8.07 1.77
N PRO A 413 -0.18 -8.54 2.92
CA PRO A 413 0.54 -9.50 3.76
C PRO A 413 0.63 -10.85 3.04
N VAL A 414 1.82 -11.44 2.97
CA VAL A 414 2.08 -12.71 2.26
C VAL A 414 3.05 -13.59 3.03
N ASN A 415 2.77 -14.89 3.10
CA ASN A 415 3.72 -15.83 3.68
C ASN A 415 4.75 -16.23 2.62
N SER A 416 6.02 -16.10 2.98
CA SER A 416 7.15 -16.41 2.10
C SER A 416 7.23 -17.91 1.75
N ASP A 417 6.71 -18.77 2.63
CA ASP A 417 6.63 -20.24 2.44
C ASP A 417 5.46 -20.69 1.56
N ASN A 418 4.62 -19.77 1.05
CA ASN A 418 3.44 -20.11 0.24
C ASN A 418 3.52 -19.49 -1.16
N TYR A 419 3.97 -20.30 -2.13
CA TYR A 419 4.16 -19.86 -3.52
C TYR A 419 2.84 -19.44 -4.20
N GLU A 420 1.75 -20.18 -4.01
CA GLU A 420 0.44 -19.85 -4.58
C GLU A 420 -0.09 -18.51 -4.06
N MET A 421 0.14 -18.24 -2.77
CA MET A 421 -0.21 -16.96 -2.16
C MET A 421 0.60 -15.80 -2.76
N LEU A 422 1.89 -16.01 -3.06
CA LEU A 422 2.73 -14.99 -3.71
C LEU A 422 2.25 -14.71 -5.14
N GLN A 423 1.91 -15.74 -5.92
CA GLN A 423 1.36 -15.58 -7.27
C GLN A 423 0.02 -14.83 -7.26
N THR A 424 -0.87 -15.22 -6.33
CA THR A 424 -2.15 -14.54 -6.13
C THR A 424 -1.96 -13.06 -5.74
N ALA A 425 -1.01 -12.77 -4.87
CA ALA A 425 -0.69 -11.41 -4.46
C ALA A 425 -0.09 -10.58 -5.59
N HIS A 426 0.79 -11.16 -6.41
CA HIS A 426 1.33 -10.49 -7.59
C HIS A 426 0.24 -10.18 -8.62
N ALA A 427 -0.66 -11.13 -8.90
CA ALA A 427 -1.82 -10.89 -9.78
C ALA A 427 -2.73 -9.76 -9.24
N ALA A 428 -2.91 -9.68 -7.91
CA ALA A 428 -3.63 -8.57 -7.29
C ALA A 428 -2.89 -7.24 -7.48
N VAL A 429 -1.55 -7.20 -7.36
CA VAL A 429 -0.74 -5.99 -7.62
C VAL A 429 -0.89 -5.52 -9.07
N VAL A 430 -0.84 -6.42 -10.05
CA VAL A 430 -1.07 -6.07 -11.47
C VAL A 430 -2.41 -5.36 -11.65
N ARG A 431 -3.47 -5.88 -11.03
CA ARG A 431 -4.82 -5.29 -11.07
C ARG A 431 -4.88 -3.94 -10.36
N ILE A 432 -4.19 -3.79 -9.23
CA ILE A 432 -4.09 -2.52 -8.48
C ILE A 432 -3.42 -1.44 -9.34
N MET A 433 -2.32 -1.77 -10.02
CA MET A 433 -1.60 -0.84 -10.89
C MET A 433 -2.46 -0.44 -12.10
N ALA A 434 -3.16 -1.39 -12.71
CA ALA A 434 -4.10 -1.12 -13.80
C ALA A 434 -5.26 -0.22 -13.35
N LEU A 435 -5.82 -0.48 -12.16
CA LEU A 435 -6.87 0.35 -11.56
C LEU A 435 -6.38 1.78 -11.34
N ALA A 436 -5.20 1.97 -10.74
CA ALA A 436 -4.62 3.28 -10.50
C ALA A 436 -4.48 4.09 -11.81
N ARG A 437 -3.96 3.47 -12.88
CA ARG A 437 -3.85 4.11 -14.20
C ARG A 437 -5.22 4.43 -14.81
N SER A 438 -6.21 3.54 -14.69
CA SER A 438 -7.56 3.76 -15.23
C SER A 438 -8.29 4.96 -14.58
N LEU A 439 -7.89 5.32 -13.36
CA LEU A 439 -8.42 6.46 -12.61
C LEU A 439 -7.58 7.73 -12.80
N ASP A 440 -6.75 7.76 -13.83
CA ASP A 440 -5.82 8.86 -14.14
C ASP A 440 -4.77 9.09 -13.04
N GLY A 441 -4.49 8.07 -12.22
CA GLY A 441 -3.42 8.07 -11.23
C GLY A 441 -2.05 7.71 -11.80
N VAL A 442 -1.07 7.57 -10.91
CA VAL A 442 0.29 7.09 -11.21
C VAL A 442 0.70 5.94 -10.30
N ILE A 443 1.60 5.10 -10.81
CA ILE A 443 2.03 3.85 -10.15
C ILE A 443 3.07 4.04 -9.05
N SER A 444 3.59 5.26 -8.85
CA SER A 444 4.50 5.57 -7.74
C SER A 444 4.38 7.01 -7.27
N GLY A 445 4.19 7.17 -5.96
CA GLY A 445 4.13 8.47 -5.30
C GLY A 445 5.42 8.86 -4.58
N GLU A 446 6.05 7.93 -3.85
CA GLU A 446 7.23 8.25 -3.02
C GLU A 446 8.28 7.13 -2.88
N HIS A 447 7.97 5.87 -3.21
CA HIS A 447 8.97 4.78 -3.08
C HIS A 447 9.87 4.58 -4.30
N GLY A 448 9.55 5.24 -5.42
CA GLY A 448 10.25 5.04 -6.68
C GLY A 448 9.76 3.83 -7.47
N ILE A 449 10.48 3.51 -8.54
CA ILE A 449 10.16 2.44 -9.48
C ILE A 449 11.05 1.22 -9.20
N GLY A 450 12.35 1.45 -8.97
CA GLY A 450 13.31 0.40 -8.71
C GLY A 450 13.29 -0.71 -9.75
N ILE A 451 13.03 -1.93 -9.27
CA ILE A 451 12.95 -3.16 -10.05
C ILE A 451 11.50 -3.64 -10.12
N THR A 452 10.80 -3.65 -8.99
CA THR A 452 9.46 -4.26 -8.84
C THR A 452 8.36 -3.54 -9.60
N LYS A 453 8.49 -2.23 -9.85
CA LYS A 453 7.48 -1.49 -10.61
C LYS A 453 7.89 -1.22 -12.05
N LEU A 454 9.09 -1.63 -12.44
CA LEU A 454 9.59 -1.37 -13.76
C LEU A 454 8.70 -2.02 -14.81
N GLU A 455 8.16 -3.21 -14.53
CA GLU A 455 7.21 -3.95 -15.39
C GLU A 455 5.91 -3.19 -15.70
N PHE A 456 5.50 -2.23 -14.87
CA PHE A 456 4.26 -1.46 -15.06
C PHE A 456 4.42 -0.17 -15.87
N LEU A 457 5.65 0.15 -16.32
CA LEU A 457 5.90 1.26 -17.23
C LEU A 457 5.77 0.81 -18.69
N SER A 458 5.55 1.75 -19.61
CA SER A 458 5.71 1.49 -21.03
C SER A 458 7.14 1.82 -21.45
N ASP A 459 7.59 1.24 -22.57
CA ASP A 459 8.92 1.56 -23.10
C ASP A 459 9.01 3.05 -23.49
N ALA A 460 7.90 3.63 -23.95
CA ALA A 460 7.81 5.07 -24.21
C ALA A 460 8.00 5.93 -22.95
N GLU A 461 7.47 5.53 -21.79
CA GLU A 461 7.70 6.22 -20.51
C GLU A 461 9.16 6.10 -20.04
N LEU A 462 9.83 4.99 -20.39
CA LEU A 462 11.23 4.72 -20.00
C LEU A 462 12.26 5.29 -20.96
N GLN A 463 11.91 5.52 -22.22
CA GLN A 463 12.85 5.91 -23.27
C GLN A 463 13.63 7.21 -22.92
N PRO A 464 13.00 8.29 -22.44
CA PRO A 464 13.73 9.52 -22.12
C PRO A 464 14.79 9.32 -21.03
N PHE A 465 14.49 8.48 -20.03
CA PHE A 465 15.46 8.14 -19.00
C PHE A 465 16.57 7.22 -19.53
N THR A 466 16.23 6.28 -20.40
CA THR A 466 17.19 5.38 -21.05
C THR A 466 18.21 6.18 -21.88
N ASP A 467 17.74 7.11 -22.71
CA ASP A 467 18.59 7.98 -23.53
C ASP A 467 19.49 8.88 -22.66
N TYR A 468 18.91 9.45 -21.60
CA TYR A 468 19.66 10.22 -20.60
C TYR A 468 20.77 9.38 -19.96
N LYS A 469 20.43 8.18 -19.50
CA LYS A 469 21.35 7.26 -18.83
C LYS A 469 22.49 6.81 -19.75
N GLN A 470 22.21 6.51 -21.01
CA GLN A 470 23.25 6.17 -22.00
C GLN A 470 24.21 7.32 -22.24
N ARG A 471 23.74 8.57 -22.21
CA ARG A 471 24.59 9.75 -22.38
C ARG A 471 25.45 10.03 -21.15
N VAL A 472 24.93 9.86 -19.94
CA VAL A 472 25.63 10.23 -18.70
C VAL A 472 26.38 9.07 -18.04
N ASP A 473 26.05 7.82 -18.34
CA ASP A 473 26.75 6.63 -17.87
C ASP A 473 26.74 5.52 -18.94
N PRO A 474 27.44 5.73 -20.08
CA PRO A 474 27.45 4.77 -21.19
C PRO A 474 27.99 3.39 -20.79
N GLU A 475 28.85 3.34 -19.76
CA GLU A 475 29.44 2.11 -19.25
C GLU A 475 28.62 1.45 -18.14
N GLY A 476 27.49 2.03 -17.71
CA GLY A 476 26.59 1.38 -16.76
C GLY A 476 27.15 1.18 -15.35
N ARG A 477 28.04 2.07 -14.89
CA ARG A 477 28.75 1.93 -13.61
C ARG A 477 27.84 2.20 -12.39
N PHE A 478 26.83 3.05 -12.53
CA PHE A 478 26.01 3.52 -11.42
C PHE A 478 24.68 2.78 -11.37
N ASN A 479 24.46 2.09 -10.23
CA ASN A 479 23.26 1.35 -9.87
C ASN A 479 22.75 0.41 -10.98
N LYS A 480 23.68 -0.39 -11.50
CA LYS A 480 23.47 -1.34 -12.59
C LYS A 480 22.29 -2.28 -12.30
N GLY A 481 21.48 -2.56 -13.33
CA GLY A 481 20.30 -3.40 -13.20
C GLY A 481 19.11 -2.71 -12.50
N LYS A 482 19.05 -1.37 -12.51
CA LYS A 482 17.85 -0.62 -12.10
C LYS A 482 17.39 0.32 -13.20
N LEU A 483 16.06 0.52 -13.27
CA LEU A 483 15.39 1.48 -14.15
C LEU A 483 15.63 1.28 -15.68
N LEU A 484 16.19 0.14 -16.11
CA LEU A 484 16.47 -0.19 -17.51
C LEU A 484 15.95 -1.61 -17.84
N ARG A 485 15.10 -1.74 -18.87
CA ARG A 485 14.54 -3.03 -19.30
C ARG A 485 15.40 -3.81 -20.29
N ALA A 486 16.02 -3.10 -21.22
CA ALA A 486 16.66 -3.69 -22.40
C ALA A 486 18.14 -4.04 -22.19
N ASP A 487 18.67 -4.87 -23.10
CA ASP A 487 20.11 -5.03 -23.38
C ASP A 487 20.67 -3.75 -24.03
N THR A 488 20.64 -2.66 -23.28
CA THR A 488 21.42 -1.47 -23.63
C THR A 488 22.91 -1.74 -23.35
N PRO A 489 23.85 -1.10 -24.06
CA PRO A 489 25.26 -1.19 -23.70
C PRO A 489 25.52 -0.87 -22.22
N ALA A 490 24.74 0.05 -21.64
CA ALA A 490 24.80 0.42 -20.23
C ALA A 490 24.22 -0.65 -19.27
N SER A 491 23.36 -1.57 -19.72
CA SER A 491 22.86 -2.64 -18.86
C SER A 491 23.81 -3.84 -18.82
N HIS A 492 24.67 -4.03 -19.83
CA HIS A 492 25.62 -5.16 -19.95
C HIS A 492 24.95 -6.51 -19.65
N GLY A 493 23.77 -6.77 -20.24
CA GLY A 493 23.04 -8.02 -20.07
C GLY A 493 22.35 -8.22 -18.71
N LEU A 494 22.34 -7.22 -17.82
CA LEU A 494 21.58 -7.26 -16.56
C LEU A 494 20.23 -6.57 -16.74
N HIS A 495 19.16 -7.37 -16.66
CA HIS A 495 17.80 -6.86 -16.62
C HIS A 495 17.46 -6.31 -15.24
N ALA A 496 16.73 -5.19 -15.20
CA ALA A 496 16.15 -4.66 -13.97
C ALA A 496 14.86 -5.41 -13.61
N ASP A 497 15.03 -6.69 -13.31
CA ASP A 497 13.99 -7.60 -12.83
C ASP A 497 14.45 -8.30 -11.53
N LEU A 498 13.60 -9.21 -11.03
CA LEU A 498 13.90 -9.95 -9.82
C LEU A 498 14.90 -11.10 -10.04
N THR A 499 15.30 -11.40 -11.28
CA THR A 499 16.21 -12.53 -11.60
C THR A 499 17.54 -12.40 -10.89
N ASN A 500 18.05 -11.17 -10.75
CA ASN A 500 19.34 -10.88 -10.11
C ASN A 500 19.20 -10.23 -8.72
N ALA A 501 17.98 -10.17 -8.18
CA ALA A 501 17.75 -9.54 -6.89
C ALA A 501 18.21 -10.46 -5.75
N TYR A 502 19.31 -10.10 -5.10
CA TYR A 502 19.70 -10.77 -3.85
C TYR A 502 18.85 -10.27 -2.69
N THR A 503 17.78 -11.00 -2.40
CA THR A 503 17.00 -10.83 -1.18
C THR A 503 17.25 -12.04 -0.29
N PRO A 504 17.78 -11.87 0.95
CA PRO A 504 18.03 -12.98 1.86
C PRO A 504 16.81 -13.88 2.05
N SER A 505 15.61 -13.30 2.00
CA SER A 505 14.32 -13.99 2.08
C SER A 505 13.96 -14.85 0.87
N PHE A 506 14.34 -14.48 -0.37
CA PHE A 506 14.11 -15.34 -1.55
C PHE A 506 15.28 -16.31 -1.80
N GLY A 507 16.51 -15.95 -1.42
CA GLY A 507 17.65 -16.87 -1.48
C GLY A 507 17.53 -18.04 -0.49
N LEU A 508 16.93 -17.80 0.68
CA LEU A 508 16.53 -18.86 1.60
C LEU A 508 15.46 -19.79 1.00
N MET A 509 14.48 -19.27 0.24
CA MET A 509 13.48 -20.12 -0.43
C MET A 509 14.09 -21.10 -1.42
N GLY A 510 15.07 -20.67 -2.23
CA GLY A 510 15.72 -21.54 -3.21
C GLY A 510 16.51 -22.67 -2.55
N HIS A 511 17.24 -22.36 -1.47
CA HIS A 511 17.97 -23.36 -0.71
C HIS A 511 17.06 -24.27 0.13
N GLU A 512 16.02 -23.74 0.77
CA GLU A 512 15.04 -24.53 1.53
C GLU A 512 14.19 -25.42 0.60
N SER A 513 13.81 -24.94 -0.59
CA SER A 513 13.12 -25.74 -1.61
C SER A 513 13.97 -26.92 -2.09
N LEU A 514 15.28 -26.71 -2.32
CA LEU A 514 16.20 -27.78 -2.72
C LEU A 514 16.45 -28.77 -1.57
N ILE A 515 16.53 -28.29 -0.33
CA ILE A 515 16.67 -29.13 0.86
C ILE A 515 15.39 -29.95 1.09
N MET A 516 14.19 -29.36 0.94
CA MET A 516 12.91 -30.09 1.04
C MET A 516 12.73 -31.11 -0.09
N GLN A 517 13.08 -30.76 -1.33
CA GLN A 517 13.06 -31.74 -2.44
C GLN A 517 14.04 -32.90 -2.21
N GLN A 518 15.22 -32.66 -1.63
CA GLN A 518 16.14 -33.74 -1.26
C GLN A 518 15.65 -34.55 -0.05
N SER A 519 14.87 -33.95 0.84
CA SER A 519 14.29 -34.63 2.01
C SER A 519 13.12 -35.54 1.62
N ASP A 520 12.29 -35.13 0.65
CA ASP A 520 11.15 -35.92 0.15
C ASP A 520 11.55 -37.09 -0.76
N ILE A 521 12.76 -37.07 -1.33
CA ILE A 521 13.32 -38.19 -2.10
C ILE A 521 14.05 -39.20 -1.18
N GLY A 522 14.25 -38.84 0.10
CA GLY A 522 15.02 -39.61 1.09
C GLY A 522 14.25 -40.11 2.31
N ALA A 523 12.91 -40.01 2.35
CA ALA A 523 12.06 -40.45 3.47
C ALA A 523 11.07 -41.55 3.08
#